data_AF-A0A2G9HR83-F1
#
_entry.id   AF-A0A2G9HR83-F1
#
_cell.length_a   1.000
_cell.length_b   1.000
_cell.length_c   1.000
_cell.angle_alpha   90.00
_cell.angle_beta   90.00
_cell.angle_gamma   90.00
#
_symmetry.space_group_name_H-M   'P 1'
#
loop_
_entity.id
_entity.type
_entity.pdbx_description
1 polymer ?
#
loop_
_entity_poly.entity_id
_entity_poly.type
_entity_poly.pdbx_seq_one_letter_code
_entity_poly.pdbx_strand_id
1 'polypeptide(L)'
;MSGNRTIGDEEASSGSGEDANMLDGHNKHQATTLHSGRRKRSRKATGDAIVDAMLEIAAASKMRATAIMRNEERFTISKCIRVLDEMQSVDQTIYFYALDLFENPSAREIFISLKNERRLAWLQGKFRASSNSAALVV
;
A
#
# COMPACT_ATOMS: atom_id res chain seq x y z
N MET A 1 36.08 5.80 0.88
CA MET A 1 36.18 7.03 0.07
C MET A 1 35.80 6.68 -1.36
N SER A 2 34.95 7.50 -1.97
CA SER A 2 34.62 7.63 -3.42
C SER A 2 34.22 6.35 -4.17
N GLY A 3 33.04 6.21 -4.77
CA GLY A 3 32.34 7.20 -5.59
C GLY A 3 32.89 7.16 -7.02
N ASN A 4 32.13 6.62 -7.97
CA ASN A 4 32.02 7.20 -9.31
C ASN A 4 30.87 6.60 -10.12
N ARG A 5 30.03 7.49 -10.64
CA ARG A 5 29.11 7.30 -11.76
C ARG A 5 29.92 7.44 -13.05
N THR A 6 29.60 6.63 -14.05
CA THR A 6 29.99 6.89 -15.44
C THR A 6 28.74 6.85 -16.31
N ILE A 7 28.53 7.97 -16.98
CA ILE A 7 27.55 8.29 -18.01
C ILE A 7 28.22 8.05 -19.38
N GLY A 8 27.41 7.69 -20.39
CA GLY A 8 27.73 7.76 -21.83
C GLY A 8 27.42 6.46 -22.56
N ASP A 9 26.98 6.40 -23.82
CA ASP A 9 26.51 7.33 -24.88
C ASP A 9 25.81 6.38 -25.91
N GLU A 10 24.60 6.65 -26.40
CA GLU A 10 24.29 7.25 -27.71
C GLU A 10 25.03 6.61 -28.92
N GLU A 11 24.38 5.74 -29.69
CA GLU A 11 24.63 5.39 -31.12
C GLU A 11 23.50 4.41 -31.54
N ALA A 12 22.89 4.35 -32.73
CA ALA A 12 22.88 5.18 -33.92
C ALA A 12 21.70 4.70 -34.81
N SER A 13 21.16 5.63 -35.59
CA SER A 13 20.77 5.46 -37.00
C SER A 13 19.60 4.54 -37.40
N SER A 14 18.55 5.16 -37.95
CA SER A 14 18.13 4.83 -39.33
C SER A 14 17.26 5.94 -39.91
N GLY A 15 17.67 6.49 -41.07
CA GLY A 15 16.96 7.54 -41.80
C GLY A 15 16.23 7.04 -43.04
N SER A 16 15.37 7.91 -43.59
CA SER A 16 14.96 8.04 -45.01
C SER A 16 13.84 9.09 -45.04
N GLY A 17 14.04 10.31 -45.57
CA GLY A 17 13.77 10.67 -46.98
C GLY A 17 12.25 10.79 -47.20
N GLU A 18 11.62 11.88 -47.64
CA GLU A 18 11.98 12.85 -48.67
C GLU A 18 10.90 13.96 -48.69
N ASP A 19 11.31 15.22 -48.88
CA ASP A 19 10.42 16.38 -48.97
C ASP A 19 9.99 16.61 -50.43
N ALA A 20 8.68 16.56 -50.71
CA ALA A 20 8.11 17.01 -51.98
C ALA A 20 7.13 18.17 -51.74
N ASN A 21 7.64 19.37 -52.01
CA ASN A 21 6.92 20.62 -52.14
C ASN A 21 5.89 20.56 -53.30
N MET A 22 4.62 20.86 -53.03
CA MET A 22 3.70 21.38 -54.05
C MET A 22 2.98 22.61 -53.50
N LEU A 23 3.42 23.75 -54.03
CA LEU A 23 2.73 25.03 -53.99
C LEU A 23 1.57 24.96 -55.00
N ASP A 24 0.47 25.67 -54.69
CA ASP A 24 -0.60 26.20 -55.56
C ASP A 24 -1.98 25.79 -54.99
N GLY A 25 -2.92 26.66 -54.62
CA GLY A 25 -3.14 28.06 -54.94
C GLY A 25 -4.64 28.22 -55.16
N HIS A 26 -5.42 28.69 -54.16
CA HIS A 26 -6.66 29.42 -54.46
C HIS A 26 -7.19 30.28 -53.30
N ASN A 27 -7.42 31.54 -53.67
CA ASN A 27 -8.01 32.63 -52.92
C ASN A 27 -9.43 32.30 -52.41
N LYS A 28 -9.75 32.74 -51.19
CA LYS A 28 -10.72 33.83 -50.93
C LYS A 28 -10.97 34.01 -49.43
N HIS A 29 -10.88 35.27 -49.03
CA HIS A 29 -11.17 35.79 -47.71
C HIS A 29 -12.56 35.38 -47.22
N GLN A 30 -12.62 34.75 -46.04
CA GLN A 30 -13.77 34.91 -45.15
C GLN A 30 -13.25 35.14 -43.73
N ALA A 31 -13.04 36.40 -43.41
CA ALA A 31 -12.91 36.87 -42.04
C ALA A 31 -14.30 36.83 -41.40
N THR A 32 -14.71 35.67 -40.89
CA THR A 32 -15.85 35.58 -39.97
C THR A 32 -15.32 35.69 -38.54
N THR A 33 -15.29 36.95 -38.09
CA THR A 33 -15.51 37.38 -36.70
C THR A 33 -14.90 36.49 -35.61
N LEU A 34 -13.71 36.86 -35.16
CA LEU A 34 -13.19 36.51 -33.84
C LEU A 34 -14.12 37.04 -32.74
N HIS A 35 -15.10 36.25 -32.30
CA HIS A 35 -15.59 36.38 -30.93
C HIS A 35 -14.68 35.52 -30.06
N SER A 36 -13.46 36.03 -29.82
CA SER A 36 -12.69 35.67 -28.64
C SER A 36 -13.41 36.25 -27.43
N GLY A 37 -14.49 35.58 -27.03
CA GLY A 37 -15.09 35.72 -25.72
C GLY A 37 -14.12 35.15 -24.70
N ARG A 38 -13.01 35.87 -24.47
CA ARG A 38 -12.04 35.60 -23.42
C ARG A 38 -12.71 35.88 -22.08
N ARG A 39 -13.64 35.02 -21.67
CA ARG A 39 -14.03 34.88 -20.27
C ARG A 39 -12.87 34.19 -19.57
N LYS A 40 -11.84 34.97 -19.25
CA LYS A 40 -10.79 34.63 -18.30
C LYS A 40 -11.40 34.60 -16.89
N ARG A 41 -12.29 33.64 -16.63
CA ARG A 41 -12.87 33.39 -15.31
C ARG A 41 -12.80 31.90 -15.00
N SER A 42 -11.59 31.34 -14.97
CA SER A 42 -11.34 30.07 -14.32
C SER A 42 -9.83 29.88 -14.13
N ARG A 43 -9.27 30.50 -13.10
CA ARG A 43 -7.94 30.12 -12.58
C ARG A 43 -7.94 29.98 -11.06
N LYS A 44 -8.94 30.56 -10.37
CA LYS A 44 -9.11 30.44 -8.91
C LYS A 44 -9.77 29.11 -8.52
N ALA A 45 -10.80 28.70 -9.25
CA ALA A 45 -11.58 27.48 -8.97
C ALA A 45 -10.75 26.17 -9.07
N THR A 46 -9.75 26.12 -9.95
CA THR A 46 -8.88 24.93 -10.07
C THR A 46 -7.94 24.79 -8.88
N GLY A 47 -7.44 25.89 -8.32
CA GLY A 47 -6.57 25.86 -7.14
C GLY A 47 -7.31 25.38 -5.90
N ASP A 48 -8.53 25.89 -5.69
CA ASP A 48 -9.37 25.50 -4.55
C ASP A 48 -9.73 24.00 -4.63
N ALA A 49 -10.08 23.49 -5.83
CA ALA A 49 -10.34 22.06 -6.03
C ALA A 49 -9.12 21.16 -5.76
N ILE A 50 -7.90 21.64 -6.03
CA ILE A 50 -6.67 20.91 -5.70
C ILE A 50 -6.46 20.88 -4.18
N VAL A 51 -6.65 22.01 -3.50
CA VAL A 51 -6.54 22.09 -2.04
C VAL A 51 -7.57 21.16 -1.38
N ASP A 52 -8.82 21.18 -1.85
CA ASP A 52 -9.87 20.30 -1.35
C ASP A 52 -9.53 18.82 -1.55
N ALA A 53 -9.04 18.45 -2.74
CA ALA A 53 -8.60 17.08 -3.01
C ALA A 53 -7.42 16.67 -2.12
N MET A 54 -6.46 17.55 -1.85
CA MET A 54 -5.35 17.27 -0.94
C MET A 54 -5.84 17.08 0.50
N LEU A 55 -6.80 17.89 0.96
CA LEU A 55 -7.41 17.75 2.27
C LEU A 55 -8.19 16.44 2.39
N GLU A 56 -8.91 16.03 1.34
CA GLU A 56 -9.62 14.75 1.30
C GLU A 56 -8.65 13.56 1.35
N ILE A 57 -7.57 13.60 0.57
CA ILE A 57 -6.51 12.58 0.61
C ILE A 57 -5.85 12.54 1.99
N ALA A 58 -5.57 13.69 2.61
CA ALA A 58 -5.00 13.76 3.95
C ALA A 58 -5.96 13.19 5.00
N ALA A 59 -7.25 13.52 4.91
CA ALA A 59 -8.28 12.99 5.79
C ALA A 59 -8.42 11.47 5.64
N ALA A 60 -8.51 10.97 4.41
CA ALA A 60 -8.57 9.54 4.11
C ALA A 60 -7.31 8.80 4.60
N SER A 61 -6.13 9.39 4.40
CA SER A 61 -4.85 8.82 4.87
C SER A 61 -4.79 8.75 6.39
N LYS A 62 -5.24 9.80 7.09
CA LYS A 62 -5.34 9.82 8.55
C LYS A 62 -6.32 8.76 9.05
N MET A 63 -7.50 8.64 8.44
CA MET A 63 -8.49 7.61 8.79
C MET A 63 -7.95 6.19 8.62
N ARG A 64 -7.21 5.94 7.53
CA ARG A 64 -6.57 4.64 7.31
C ARG A 64 -5.51 4.36 8.37
N ALA A 65 -4.64 5.33 8.67
CA ALA A 65 -3.61 5.18 9.70
C ALA A 65 -4.21 4.94 11.10
N THR A 66 -5.24 5.69 11.49
CA THR A 66 -5.90 5.49 12.78
C THR A 66 -6.62 4.15 12.87
N ALA A 67 -7.22 3.66 11.79
CA ALA A 67 -7.84 2.34 11.74
C ALA A 67 -6.81 1.21 11.95
N ILE A 68 -5.61 1.34 11.37
CA ILE A 68 -4.50 0.40 11.57
C ILE A 68 -4.05 0.44 13.03
N MET A 69 -3.75 1.62 13.58
CA MET A 69 -3.31 1.76 14.98
C MET A 69 -4.35 1.23 15.99
N ARG A 70 -5.65 1.48 15.73
CA ARG A 70 -6.75 0.96 16.56
C ARG A 70 -6.88 -0.56 16.47
N ASN A 71 -6.47 -1.17 15.35
CA ASN A 71 -6.40 -2.63 15.27
C ASN A 71 -5.28 -3.17 16.18
N GLU A 72 -4.12 -2.51 16.19
CA GLU A 72 -2.96 -2.98 16.95
C GLU A 72 -3.21 -2.89 18.46
N GLU A 73 -3.91 -1.85 18.90
CA GLU A 73 -4.35 -1.68 20.29
C GLU A 73 -5.32 -2.80 20.75
N ARG A 74 -6.15 -3.32 19.85
CA ARG A 74 -7.10 -4.40 20.18
C ARG A 74 -6.44 -5.76 20.37
N PHE A 75 -5.30 -5.97 19.71
CA PHE A 75 -4.61 -7.25 19.60
C PHE A 75 -3.15 -7.16 20.07
N THR A 76 -2.89 -6.41 21.14
CA THR A 76 -1.54 -6.30 21.71
C THR A 76 -1.04 -7.63 22.26
N ILE A 77 0.29 -7.81 22.28
CA ILE A 77 0.93 -8.99 22.89
C ILE A 77 0.50 -9.15 24.34
N SER A 78 0.52 -8.09 25.14
CA SER A 78 0.12 -8.14 26.56
C SER A 78 -1.32 -8.63 26.77
N LYS A 79 -2.23 -8.33 25.83
CA LYS A 79 -3.61 -8.84 25.89
C LYS A 79 -3.68 -10.31 25.50
N CYS A 80 -2.89 -10.74 24.51
CA CYS A 80 -2.78 -12.15 24.14
C CYS A 80 -2.23 -12.99 25.31
N ILE A 81 -1.19 -12.51 25.98
CA ILE A 81 -0.60 -13.18 27.16
C ILE A 81 -1.64 -13.30 28.27
N ARG A 82 -2.36 -12.23 28.61
CA ARG A 82 -3.40 -12.29 29.66
C ARG A 82 -4.47 -13.34 29.35
N VAL A 83 -4.93 -13.38 28.10
CA VAL A 83 -5.91 -14.39 27.67
C VAL A 83 -5.30 -15.80 27.71
N LEU A 84 -4.02 -15.95 27.36
CA LEU A 84 -3.31 -17.22 27.44
C LEU A 84 -3.16 -17.72 28.88
N ASP A 85 -2.86 -16.82 29.83
CA ASP A 85 -2.72 -17.12 31.25
C ASP A 85 -4.05 -17.57 31.88
N GLU A 86 -5.18 -17.07 31.39
CA GLU A 86 -6.52 -17.45 31.82
C GLU A 86 -6.99 -18.80 31.22
N MET A 87 -6.31 -19.31 30.20
CA MET A 87 -6.65 -20.59 29.58
C MET A 87 -6.22 -21.76 30.45
N GLN A 88 -7.14 -22.69 30.70
CA GLN A 88 -6.83 -23.94 31.41
C GLN A 88 -6.13 -24.93 30.46
N SER A 89 -5.30 -25.81 31.01
CA SER A 89 -4.68 -26.96 30.31
C SER A 89 -3.75 -26.62 29.14
N VAL A 90 -3.15 -25.42 29.13
CA VAL A 90 -2.08 -25.10 28.19
C VAL A 90 -0.79 -25.75 28.67
N ASP A 91 -0.24 -26.67 27.87
CA ASP A 91 1.08 -27.25 28.13
C ASP A 91 2.17 -26.18 28.05
N GLN A 92 3.21 -26.29 28.88
CA GLN A 92 4.28 -25.30 28.96
C GLN A 92 5.01 -25.10 27.62
N THR A 93 5.19 -26.15 26.83
CA THR A 93 5.83 -26.04 25.50
C THR A 93 4.96 -25.25 24.52
N ILE A 94 3.65 -25.47 24.56
CA ILE A 94 2.67 -24.74 23.76
C ILE A 94 2.58 -23.28 24.22
N TYR A 95 2.67 -23.04 25.53
CA TYR A 95 2.66 -21.70 26.10
C TYR A 95 3.82 -20.87 25.54
N PHE A 96 5.05 -21.36 25.64
CA PHE A 96 6.21 -20.64 25.12
C PHE A 96 6.18 -20.48 23.60
N TYR A 97 5.77 -21.53 22.87
CA TYR A 97 5.54 -21.41 21.43
C TYR A 97 4.52 -20.31 21.09
N ALA A 98 3.46 -20.17 21.89
CA ALA A 98 2.46 -19.13 21.66
C ALA A 98 3.04 -17.72 21.86
N LEU A 99 3.98 -17.53 22.79
CA LEU A 99 4.66 -16.25 22.98
C LEU A 99 5.43 -15.84 21.73
N ASP A 100 6.19 -16.76 21.14
CA ASP A 100 6.91 -16.53 19.88
C ASP A 100 5.91 -16.28 18.72
N LEU A 101 4.83 -17.06 18.67
CA LEU A 101 3.78 -16.92 17.65
C LEU A 101 3.11 -15.53 17.71
N PHE A 102 2.98 -14.93 18.90
CA PHE A 102 2.37 -13.62 19.09
C PHE A 102 3.24 -12.45 18.61
N GLU A 103 4.49 -12.67 18.20
CA GLU A 103 5.23 -11.63 17.47
C GLU A 103 4.53 -11.28 16.16
N ASN A 104 3.85 -12.25 15.53
CA ASN A 104 3.06 -12.05 14.31
C ASN A 104 1.70 -11.35 14.61
N PRO A 105 1.45 -10.13 14.07
CA PRO A 105 0.20 -9.40 14.29
C PRO A 105 -1.06 -10.15 13.86
N SER A 106 -1.01 -10.86 12.74
CA SER A 106 -2.16 -11.64 12.24
C SER A 106 -2.47 -12.82 13.15
N ALA A 107 -1.45 -13.43 13.76
CA ALA A 107 -1.66 -14.52 14.71
C ALA A 107 -2.35 -14.01 15.99
N ARG A 108 -1.98 -12.82 16.49
CA ARG A 108 -2.63 -12.17 17.63
C ARG A 108 -4.10 -11.88 17.35
N GLU A 109 -4.40 -11.31 16.18
CA GLU A 109 -5.77 -11.01 15.77
C GLU A 109 -6.63 -12.27 15.72
N ILE A 110 -6.13 -13.34 15.09
CA ILE A 110 -6.84 -14.63 15.04
C ILE A 110 -7.08 -15.16 16.46
N PHE A 111 -6.03 -15.22 17.29
CA PHE A 111 -6.13 -15.77 18.65
C PHE A 111 -7.16 -15.04 19.53
N ILE A 112 -7.14 -13.71 19.53
CA ILE A 112 -8.10 -12.90 20.30
C ILE A 112 -9.51 -13.06 19.74
N SER A 113 -9.67 -13.11 18.42
CA SER A 113 -10.98 -13.22 17.74
C SER A 113 -11.62 -14.60 17.88
N LEU A 114 -10.83 -15.64 18.14
CA LEU A 114 -11.35 -16.99 18.41
C LEU A 114 -12.13 -17.01 19.73
N LYS A 115 -13.21 -17.80 19.74
CA LYS A 115 -13.91 -18.17 20.98
C LYS A 115 -12.98 -18.98 21.88
N ASN A 116 -13.19 -18.89 23.19
CA ASN A 116 -12.28 -19.46 24.19
C ASN A 116 -12.00 -20.95 23.96
N GLU A 117 -13.03 -21.73 23.66
CA GLU A 117 -12.98 -23.18 23.41
C GLU A 117 -12.19 -23.57 22.15
N ARG A 118 -11.93 -22.64 21.23
CA ARG A 118 -11.18 -22.89 19.98
C ARG A 118 -9.71 -22.54 20.07
N ARG A 119 -9.31 -21.70 21.05
CA ARG A 119 -7.94 -21.17 21.16
C ARG A 119 -6.88 -22.25 21.34
N LEU A 120 -7.12 -23.19 22.26
CA LEU A 120 -6.16 -24.27 22.55
C LEU A 120 -5.96 -25.19 21.34
N ALA A 121 -7.04 -25.62 20.70
CA ALA A 121 -6.98 -26.46 19.52
C ALA A 121 -6.24 -25.76 18.36
N TRP A 122 -6.45 -24.46 18.19
CA TRP A 122 -5.74 -23.66 17.20
C TRP A 122 -4.23 -23.59 17.50
N LEU A 123 -3.83 -23.32 18.74
CA LEU A 123 -2.42 -23.31 19.16
C LEU A 123 -1.75 -24.66 18.94
N GLN A 124 -2.40 -25.75 19.33
CA GLN A 124 -1.92 -27.12 19.10
C GLN A 124 -1.73 -27.41 17.60
N GLY A 125 -2.68 -26.97 16.77
CA GLY A 125 -2.57 -27.11 15.32
C GLY A 125 -1.37 -26.36 14.74
N LYS A 126 -1.14 -25.12 15.21
CA LYS A 126 0.02 -24.30 14.81
C LYS A 126 1.34 -24.92 15.25
N PHE A 127 1.43 -25.37 16.50
CA PHE A 127 2.60 -26.03 17.04
C PHE A 127 2.96 -27.27 16.22
N ARG A 128 1.99 -28.16 15.95
CA ARG A 128 2.21 -29.36 15.13
C ARG A 128 2.69 -29.04 13.72
N ALA A 129 2.10 -28.02 13.08
CA ALA A 129 2.52 -27.60 11.75
C ALA A 129 3.98 -27.09 11.75
N SER A 130 4.36 -26.31 12.77
CA SER A 130 5.72 -25.80 12.95
C SER A 130 6.73 -26.92 13.22
N SER A 131 6.40 -27.85 14.11
CA SER A 131 7.27 -28.98 14.44
C SER A 131 7.47 -29.92 13.25
N ASN A 132 6.42 -30.16 12.47
CA ASN A 132 6.52 -30.96 11.25
C ASN A 132 7.38 -30.27 10.20
N SER A 133 7.29 -28.95 10.06
CA SER A 133 8.18 -28.21 9.16
C SER A 133 9.64 -28.31 9.59
N ALA A 134 9.94 -28.27 10.89
CA ALA A 134 11.30 -28.42 11.40
C ALA A 134 11.86 -29.84 11.18
N ALA A 135 11.02 -30.87 11.33
CA ALA A 135 11.41 -32.26 11.12
C ALA A 135 11.71 -32.61 9.65
N LEU A 136 11.22 -31.83 8.68
CA LEU A 136 11.51 -32.03 7.25
C LEU A 136 12.85 -31.40 6.82
N VAL A 137 13.48 -30.56 7.66
CA VAL A 137 14.76 -29.89 7.36
C VAL A 137 15.96 -30.61 8.00
N VAL A 138 15.73 -31.69 8.75
CA VAL A 138 16.75 -32.55 9.37
C VAL A 138 16.78 -33.89 8.67
#